data_AF-A0A1Y6K2U4-F1
#
_entry.id   AF-A0A1Y6K2U4-F1
#
_cell.length_a   1.000
_cell.length_b   1.000
_cell.length_c   1.000
_cell.angle_alpha   90.00
_cell.angle_beta   90.00
_cell.angle_gamma   90.00
#
_symmetry.space_group_name_H-M   'P 1'
#
loop_
_entity.id
_entity.type
_entity.pdbx_description
1 polymer ?
#
loop_
_entity_poly.entity_id
_entity_poly.type
_entity_poly.pdbx_seq_one_letter_code
_entity_poly.pdbx_strand_id
1 'polypeptide(L)'
;MRCEGAQLFWLGTFIGEEMKNRKTTLIIILALVLVILVLLESSTHFVQRIIDDILYDNYHHYLQCEDLPEITVVENAVAENQEIIREIEGLSEGQVTISVDASSCPGRGSIVIFFPSHTVREQIEDILGGKSFYGIPVTLINW
;
A
#
# COMPACT_ATOMS: atom_id res chain seq x y z
N MET A 1 -27.38 69.85 -28.20
CA MET A 1 -26.65 69.46 -26.96
C MET A 1 -27.23 68.10 -26.54
N ARG A 2 -26.52 66.99 -26.79
CA ARG A 2 -25.64 66.26 -25.83
C ARG A 2 -26.41 65.90 -24.55
N CYS A 3 -26.58 64.63 -24.14
CA CYS A 3 -25.64 63.53 -24.18
C CYS A 3 -26.31 62.16 -24.37
N GLU A 4 -25.71 61.35 -25.26
CA GLU A 4 -25.70 59.89 -25.21
C GLU A 4 -24.89 59.43 -23.99
N GLY A 5 -25.25 58.30 -23.36
CA GLY A 5 -24.35 57.71 -22.36
C GLY A 5 -24.90 56.69 -21.35
N ALA A 6 -26.06 56.06 -21.55
CA ALA A 6 -26.64 55.16 -20.53
C ALA A 6 -26.91 53.72 -20.98
N GLN A 7 -26.17 53.19 -21.98
CA GLN A 7 -26.42 51.83 -22.48
C GLN A 7 -25.19 50.90 -22.58
N LEU A 8 -24.04 51.24 -21.99
CA LEU A 8 -22.83 50.42 -22.06
C LEU A 8 -22.36 49.80 -20.74
N PHE A 9 -23.23 49.65 -19.74
CA PHE A 9 -22.84 49.01 -18.46
C PHE A 9 -23.35 47.55 -18.29
N TRP A 10 -24.20 47.04 -19.19
CA TRP A 10 -24.86 45.73 -19.01
C TRP A 10 -24.38 44.60 -19.92
N LEU A 11 -23.27 44.76 -20.65
CA LEU A 11 -22.73 43.69 -21.51
C LEU A 11 -21.40 43.09 -21.02
N GLY A 12 -20.80 43.65 -19.97
CA GLY A 12 -19.53 43.14 -19.41
C GLY A 12 -19.67 42.09 -18.30
N THR A 13 -20.85 41.94 -17.69
CA THR A 13 -21.05 41.09 -16.51
C THR A 13 -21.66 39.73 -16.83
N PHE A 14 -22.32 39.56 -17.98
CA PHE A 14 -23.06 38.33 -18.26
C PHE A 14 -22.20 37.17 -18.82
N ILE A 15 -21.01 37.45 -19.38
CA ILE A 15 -20.11 36.41 -19.93
C ILE A 15 -19.11 35.89 -18.87
N GLY A 16 -18.95 36.60 -17.74
CA GLY A 16 -18.03 36.22 -16.65
C GLY A 16 -18.58 35.19 -15.66
N GLU A 17 -19.90 34.99 -15.59
CA GLU A 17 -20.54 34.18 -14.53
C GLU A 17 -20.65 32.69 -14.90
N GLU A 18 -20.89 32.38 -16.18
CA GLU A 18 -20.93 31.01 -16.72
C GLU A 18 -19.55 30.32 -16.71
N MET A 19 -18.50 31.04 -17.12
CA MET A 19 -17.13 30.51 -17.12
C MET A 19 -16.55 30.39 -15.71
N LYS A 20 -16.99 31.24 -14.76
CA LYS A 20 -16.60 31.17 -13.34
C LYS A 20 -17.23 29.92 -12.71
N ASN A 21 -18.52 29.66 -12.94
CA ASN A 21 -19.16 28.45 -12.43
C ASN A 21 -18.58 27.18 -13.06
N ARG A 22 -18.28 27.12 -14.36
CA ARG A 22 -17.66 25.93 -14.96
C ARG A 22 -16.21 25.71 -14.48
N LYS A 23 -15.40 26.76 -14.38
CA LYS A 23 -14.02 26.66 -13.85
C LYS A 23 -14.01 26.33 -12.36
N THR A 24 -14.87 26.96 -11.57
CA THR A 24 -15.03 26.65 -10.13
C THR A 24 -15.55 25.25 -9.93
N THR A 25 -16.53 24.78 -10.71
CA THR A 25 -16.99 23.39 -10.69
C THR A 25 -15.88 22.42 -11.09
N LEU A 26 -15.07 22.72 -12.10
CA LEU A 26 -13.91 21.90 -12.46
C LEU A 26 -12.85 21.87 -11.35
N ILE A 27 -12.60 23.00 -10.67
CA ILE A 27 -11.68 23.07 -9.53
C ILE A 27 -12.23 22.25 -8.36
N ILE A 28 -13.53 22.35 -8.07
CA ILE A 28 -14.17 21.57 -7.00
C ILE A 28 -14.10 20.09 -7.33
N ILE A 29 -14.44 19.68 -8.56
CA ILE A 29 -14.33 18.29 -9.01
C ILE A 29 -12.89 17.80 -8.88
N LEU A 30 -11.91 18.58 -9.35
CA LEU A 30 -10.50 18.23 -9.24
C LEU A 30 -10.07 18.06 -7.77
N ALA A 31 -10.47 18.99 -6.90
CA ALA A 31 -10.21 18.90 -5.47
C ALA A 31 -10.86 17.66 -4.84
N LEU A 32 -12.09 17.35 -5.23
CA LEU A 32 -12.82 16.17 -4.75
C LEU A 32 -12.17 14.87 -5.22
N VAL A 33 -11.71 14.82 -6.48
CA VAL A 33 -10.92 13.71 -7.02
C VAL A 33 -9.61 13.55 -6.25
N LEU A 34 -8.89 14.63 -5.96
CA LEU A 34 -7.67 14.58 -5.16
C LEU A 34 -7.94 14.06 -3.74
N VAL A 35 -9.02 14.50 -3.09
CA VAL A 35 -9.41 14.00 -1.77
C VAL A 35 -9.74 12.51 -1.83
N ILE A 36 -10.49 12.06 -2.85
CA ILE A 36 -10.80 10.64 -3.04
C ILE A 36 -9.52 9.83 -3.24
N LEU A 37 -8.57 10.29 -4.07
CA LEU A 37 -7.29 9.61 -4.27
C LEU A 37 -6.49 9.49 -2.96
N VAL A 38 -6.47 10.54 -2.13
CA VAL A 38 -5.82 10.50 -0.82
C VAL A 38 -6.50 9.50 0.13
N LEU A 39 -7.83 9.45 0.15
CA LEU A 39 -8.58 8.49 0.97
C LEU A 39 -8.38 7.05 0.50
N LEU A 40 -8.33 6.84 -0.82
CA LEU A 40 -8.02 5.53 -1.40
C LEU A 40 -6.61 5.08 -1.03
N GLU A 41 -5.62 5.96 -1.13
CA GLU A 41 -4.25 5.64 -0.72
C GLU A 41 -4.17 5.29 0.77
N SER A 42 -4.80 6.10 1.62
CA SER A 42 -4.79 5.88 3.07
C SER A 42 -5.45 4.57 3.51
N SER A 43 -6.33 3.98 2.69
CA SER A 43 -7.05 2.76 3.04
C SER A 43 -6.48 1.52 2.36
N THR A 44 -6.02 1.66 1.12
CA THR A 44 -5.56 0.53 0.30
C THR A 44 -4.05 0.41 0.19
N HIS A 45 -3.31 1.46 0.59
CA HIS A 45 -1.85 1.54 0.41
C HIS A 45 -1.42 1.24 -1.03
N PHE A 46 -2.23 1.63 -2.03
CA PHE A 46 -2.03 1.21 -3.42
C PHE A 46 -0.72 1.73 -4.02
N VAL A 47 -0.42 3.01 -3.81
CA VAL A 47 0.82 3.64 -4.28
C VAL A 47 2.01 3.08 -3.51
N GLN A 48 1.91 2.98 -2.18
CA GLN A 48 2.96 2.35 -1.36
C GLN A 48 3.26 0.92 -1.80
N ARG A 49 2.23 0.11 -2.06
CA ARG A 49 2.38 -1.27 -2.54
C ARG A 49 3.08 -1.35 -3.89
N ILE A 50 2.83 -0.41 -4.80
CA ILE A 50 3.54 -0.34 -6.08
C ILE A 50 5.01 0.06 -5.86
N ILE A 51 5.27 1.02 -4.98
CA ILE A 51 6.65 1.45 -4.68
C ILE A 51 7.42 0.31 -4.03
N ASP A 52 6.84 -0.35 -3.03
CA ASP A 52 7.44 -1.48 -2.34
C ASP A 52 7.76 -2.60 -3.32
N ASP A 53 6.82 -2.98 -4.19
CA ASP A 53 7.01 -4.10 -5.11
C ASP A 53 7.95 -3.79 -6.28
N ILE A 54 7.88 -2.59 -6.88
CA ILE A 54 8.68 -2.26 -8.07
C ILE A 54 10.05 -1.70 -7.72
N LEU A 55 10.13 -0.82 -6.71
CA LEU A 55 11.36 -0.10 -6.40
C LEU A 55 12.20 -0.84 -5.36
N TYR A 56 11.55 -1.37 -4.32
CA TYR A 56 12.23 -2.07 -3.24
C TYR A 56 12.18 -3.59 -3.37
N ASP A 57 11.31 -4.12 -4.22
CA ASP A 57 11.01 -5.55 -4.32
C ASP A 57 10.46 -6.15 -3.01
N ASN A 58 9.90 -5.31 -2.13
CA ASN A 58 9.30 -5.70 -0.86
C ASN A 58 7.85 -6.14 -1.05
N TYR A 59 7.39 -7.00 -0.14
CA TYR A 59 5.97 -7.34 0.01
C TYR A 59 5.54 -7.19 1.46
N HIS A 60 4.54 -6.36 1.72
CA HIS A 60 3.90 -6.24 3.02
C HIS A 60 2.46 -6.78 2.97
N HIS A 61 2.02 -7.45 4.05
CA HIS A 61 0.65 -7.96 4.13
C HIS A 61 -0.40 -6.85 4.35
N TYR A 62 -0.01 -5.66 4.83
CA TYR A 62 -0.87 -4.49 5.11
C TYR A 62 -2.14 -4.74 5.96
N LEU A 63 -2.29 -5.94 6.53
CA LEU A 63 -3.35 -6.27 7.49
C LEU A 63 -3.24 -5.43 8.76
N GLN A 64 -4.40 -5.08 9.31
CA GLN A 64 -4.52 -4.43 10.62
C GLN A 64 -4.21 -5.44 11.74
N CYS A 65 -3.85 -4.96 12.93
CA CYS A 65 -3.55 -5.85 14.05
C CYS A 65 -4.74 -6.76 14.42
N GLU A 66 -5.98 -6.30 14.23
CA GLU A 66 -7.22 -7.05 14.48
C GLU A 66 -7.44 -8.22 13.50
N ASP A 67 -6.71 -8.25 12.39
CA ASP A 67 -6.76 -9.33 11.39
C ASP A 67 -5.55 -10.28 11.48
N LEU A 68 -4.54 -9.94 12.30
CA LEU A 68 -3.39 -10.81 12.53
C LEU A 68 -3.72 -11.98 13.47
N PRO A 69 -3.13 -13.17 13.24
CA PRO A 69 -3.28 -14.31 14.13
C PRO A 69 -2.62 -14.05 15.49
N GLU A 70 -3.05 -14.81 16.50
CA GLU A 70 -2.40 -14.81 17.82
C GLU A 70 -0.94 -15.25 17.71
N ILE A 71 -0.07 -14.63 18.50
CA ILE A 71 1.38 -14.86 18.41
C ILE A 71 1.76 -16.33 18.61
N THR A 72 1.06 -17.03 19.50
CA THR A 72 1.28 -18.46 19.78
C THR A 72 0.96 -19.34 18.57
N VAL A 73 -0.01 -18.96 17.74
CA VAL A 73 -0.33 -19.69 16.51
C VAL A 73 0.83 -19.55 15.51
N VAL A 74 1.41 -18.36 15.42
CA VAL A 74 2.55 -18.08 14.53
C VAL A 74 3.79 -18.84 14.99
N GLU A 75 4.13 -18.76 16.28
CA GLU A 75 5.27 -19.48 16.86
C GLU A 75 5.15 -20.99 16.69
N ASN A 76 3.96 -21.56 16.93
CA ASN A 76 3.71 -22.98 16.73
C ASN A 76 3.87 -23.39 15.26
N ALA A 77 3.33 -22.62 14.32
CA ALA A 77 3.48 -22.93 12.90
C ALA A 77 4.94 -22.92 12.46
N VAL A 78 5.74 -21.97 12.95
CA VAL A 78 7.20 -21.93 12.68
C VAL A 78 7.91 -23.12 13.33
N ALA A 79 7.54 -23.48 14.57
CA ALA A 79 8.14 -24.61 15.28
C ALA A 79 7.79 -25.98 14.68
N GLU A 80 6.58 -26.14 14.16
CA GLU A 80 6.10 -27.38 13.53
C GLU A 80 6.68 -27.58 12.12
N ASN A 81 6.96 -26.50 11.40
CA ASN A 81 7.37 -26.53 9.99
C ASN A 81 8.85 -26.15 9.79
N GLN A 82 9.71 -26.53 10.72
CA GLN A 82 11.15 -26.22 10.70
C GLN A 82 11.89 -26.72 9.44
N GLU A 83 11.39 -27.76 8.78
CA GLU A 83 11.95 -28.25 7.51
C GLU A 83 11.83 -27.20 6.41
N ILE A 84 10.65 -26.61 6.24
CA ILE A 84 10.39 -25.54 5.27
C ILE A 84 11.18 -24.29 5.61
N ILE A 85 11.29 -23.94 6.90
CA ILE A 85 12.12 -22.81 7.35
C ILE A 85 13.57 -22.97 6.89
N ARG A 86 14.15 -24.16 7.08
CA ARG A 86 15.53 -24.45 6.65
C ARG A 86 15.68 -24.49 5.14
N GLU A 87 14.66 -24.97 4.42
CA GLU A 87 14.65 -24.96 2.96
C GLU A 87 14.72 -23.52 2.44
N ILE A 88 13.89 -22.62 2.99
CA ILE A 88 13.88 -21.19 2.62
C ILE A 88 15.21 -20.51 3.01
N GLU A 89 15.69 -20.72 4.23
CA GLU A 89 16.99 -20.17 4.67
C GLU A 89 18.16 -20.70 3.84
N GLY A 90 18.04 -21.91 3.30
CA GLY A 90 19.02 -22.56 2.43
C GLY A 90 19.07 -22.04 1.00
N LEU A 91 18.11 -21.21 0.57
CA LEU A 91 18.10 -20.63 -0.79
C LEU A 91 19.29 -19.70 -1.04
N SER A 92 19.75 -19.00 0.01
CA SER A 92 20.98 -18.23 -0.03
C SER A 92 21.65 -18.22 1.34
N GLU A 93 22.80 -18.91 1.44
CA GLU A 93 23.50 -19.14 2.69
C GLU A 93 23.77 -17.84 3.47
N GLY A 94 23.13 -17.72 4.63
CA GLY A 94 23.30 -16.57 5.54
C GLY A 94 22.70 -15.26 5.03
N GLN A 95 21.95 -15.28 3.92
CA GLN A 95 21.32 -14.10 3.34
C GLN A 95 19.80 -14.11 3.42
N VAL A 96 19.21 -15.26 3.73
CA VAL A 96 17.78 -15.38 4.02
C VAL A 96 17.61 -15.56 5.54
N THR A 97 16.68 -14.81 6.13
CA THR A 97 16.39 -14.90 7.56
C THR A 97 14.90 -14.83 7.78
N ILE A 98 14.37 -15.79 8.54
CA ILE A 98 12.96 -15.82 8.93
C ILE A 98 12.84 -15.45 10.40
N SER A 99 11.92 -14.54 10.73
CA SER A 99 11.61 -14.16 12.10
C SER A 99 10.12 -13.99 12.32
N VAL A 100 9.69 -14.14 13.56
CA VAL A 100 8.33 -13.85 13.99
C VAL A 100 8.27 -12.40 14.45
N ASP A 101 7.41 -11.59 13.83
CA ASP A 101 7.14 -10.24 14.29
C ASP A 101 6.09 -10.25 15.40
N ALA A 102 6.58 -10.25 16.65
CA ALA A 102 5.76 -10.16 17.85
C ALA A 102 5.64 -8.73 18.42
N SER A 103 6.37 -7.77 17.84
CA SER A 103 6.56 -6.44 18.43
C SER A 103 5.66 -5.38 17.85
N SER A 104 5.23 -5.55 16.59
CA SER A 104 4.35 -4.59 15.92
C SER A 104 2.93 -4.56 16.49
N CYS A 105 2.40 -5.70 16.92
CA CYS A 105 1.03 -5.82 17.45
C CYS A 105 1.02 -6.61 18.78
N PRO A 106 0.55 -6.04 19.90
CA PRO A 106 0.52 -6.76 21.17
C PRO A 106 -0.31 -8.05 21.13
N GLY A 107 0.33 -9.19 21.38
CA GLY A 107 -0.32 -10.52 21.45
C GLY A 107 -0.62 -11.16 20.09
N ARG A 108 -0.25 -10.52 18.98
CA ARG A 108 -0.50 -10.98 17.61
C ARG A 108 0.73 -10.79 16.76
N GLY A 109 0.83 -11.51 15.66
CA GLY A 109 2.04 -11.41 14.84
C GLY A 109 1.88 -11.93 13.43
N SER A 110 2.98 -11.78 12.71
CA SER A 110 3.17 -12.28 11.36
C SER A 110 4.60 -12.81 11.20
N ILE A 111 4.92 -13.32 10.03
CA ILE A 111 6.27 -13.79 9.72
C ILE A 111 6.94 -12.74 8.83
N VAL A 112 8.20 -12.44 9.13
CA VAL A 112 9.05 -11.58 8.31
C VAL A 112 10.17 -12.43 7.71
N ILE A 113 10.35 -12.32 6.40
CA ILE A 113 11.42 -13.01 5.67
C ILE A 113 12.28 -11.95 5.00
N PHE A 114 13.55 -11.90 5.39
CA PHE A 114 14.57 -11.08 4.75
C PHE A 114 15.22 -11.88 3.62
N PHE A 115 15.43 -11.28 2.46
CA PHE A 115 16.04 -11.95 1.30
C PHE A 115 16.89 -10.98 0.45
N PRO A 116 17.85 -11.47 -0.37
CA PRO A 116 18.82 -10.61 -1.05
C PRO A 116 18.48 -10.24 -2.50
N SER A 117 17.49 -10.87 -3.14
CA SER A 117 17.15 -10.59 -4.55
C SER A 117 15.77 -11.10 -4.98
N HIS A 118 15.26 -10.54 -6.08
CA HIS A 118 14.00 -10.95 -6.72
C HIS A 118 13.93 -12.45 -7.03
N THR A 119 15.02 -13.04 -7.54
CA THR A 119 15.03 -14.48 -7.84
C THR A 119 14.87 -15.33 -6.58
N VAL A 120 15.41 -14.90 -5.44
CA VAL A 120 15.20 -15.58 -4.16
C VAL A 120 13.76 -15.38 -3.68
N ARG A 121 13.20 -14.18 -3.86
CA ARG A 121 11.79 -13.90 -3.55
C ARG A 121 10.84 -14.85 -4.29
N GLU A 122 11.02 -15.04 -5.60
CA GLU A 122 10.20 -15.96 -6.40
C GLU A 122 10.29 -17.39 -5.86
N GLN A 123 11.49 -17.87 -5.52
CA GLN A 123 11.69 -19.19 -4.93
C GLN A 123 11.01 -19.34 -3.57
N ILE A 124 11.05 -18.30 -2.74
CA ILE A 124 10.32 -18.26 -1.46
C ILE A 124 8.81 -18.37 -1.72
N GLU A 125 8.25 -17.52 -2.59
CA GLU A 125 6.82 -17.53 -2.91
C GLU A 125 6.37 -18.89 -3.48
N ASP A 126 7.23 -19.56 -4.27
CA ASP A 126 6.99 -20.90 -4.78
C ASP A 126 6.95 -21.97 -3.67
N ILE A 127 7.92 -21.96 -2.74
CA ILE A 127 7.95 -22.89 -1.60
C ILE A 127 6.73 -22.67 -0.68
N LEU A 128 6.34 -21.42 -0.46
CA LEU A 128 5.16 -21.05 0.32
C LEU A 128 3.84 -21.43 -0.36
N GLY A 129 3.85 -21.63 -1.69
CA GLY A 129 2.64 -21.77 -2.50
C GLY A 129 1.81 -20.48 -2.57
N GLY A 130 2.46 -19.32 -2.41
CA GLY A 130 1.83 -18.00 -2.39
C GLY A 130 2.49 -17.02 -1.43
N LYS A 131 1.71 -16.08 -0.88
CA LYS A 131 2.20 -14.98 -0.02
C LYS A 131 1.82 -15.15 1.45
N SER A 132 1.69 -16.40 1.89
CA SER A 132 1.31 -16.77 3.25
C SER A 132 1.99 -18.08 3.65
N PHE A 133 2.37 -18.22 4.90
CA PHE A 133 2.94 -19.43 5.47
C PHE A 133 1.85 -20.19 6.22
N TYR A 134 1.25 -21.21 5.62
CA TYR A 134 0.14 -21.99 6.23
C TYR A 134 -1.04 -21.11 6.71
N GLY A 135 -1.38 -20.08 5.94
CA GLY A 135 -2.43 -19.10 6.29
C GLY A 135 -1.97 -17.95 7.18
N ILE A 136 -0.71 -17.96 7.65
CA ILE A 136 -0.12 -16.84 8.37
C ILE A 136 0.36 -15.79 7.37
N PRO A 137 0.02 -14.50 7.56
CA PRO A 137 0.51 -13.44 6.70
C PRO A 137 2.03 -13.32 6.79
N VAL A 138 2.66 -13.11 5.64
CA VAL A 138 4.11 -12.94 5.52
C VAL A 138 4.41 -11.53 5.02
N THR A 139 5.49 -10.95 5.55
CA THR A 139 6.15 -9.77 5.01
C THR A 139 7.50 -10.19 4.44
N LEU A 140 7.79 -9.85 3.19
CA LEU A 140 9.05 -10.11 2.51
C LEU A 140 9.82 -8.78 2.40
N ILE A 141 11.05 -8.74 2.91
CA ILE A 141 11.91 -7.55 2.91
C ILE A 141 13.20 -7.84 2.15
N ASN A 142 13.41 -7.12 1.06
CA ASN A 142 14.66 -7.09 0.33
C ASN A 142 15.70 -6.25 1.08
N TRP A 143 16.91 -6.77 1.27
CA TRP A 143 17.98 -6.10 2.04
C TRP A 143 19.36 -6.19 1.39
#